data_AF-A0A914L6H1-F1
#
_entry.id   AF-A0A914L6H1-F1
#
_cell.length_a   1.000
_cell.length_b   1.000
_cell.length_c   1.000
_cell.angle_alpha   90.00
_cell.angle_beta   90.00
_cell.angle_gamma   90.00
#
_symmetry.space_group_name_H-M   'P 1'
#
loop_
_entity.id
_entity.type
_entity.pdbx_description
1 polymer ?
#
loop_
_entity_poly.entity_id
_entity_poly.type
_entity_poly.pdbx_seq_one_letter_code
_entity_poly.pdbx_strand_id
1 'polypeptide(L)'
;MIFYMIDGSGFLIVNRQIIYEDIVNFEYTPKPEFVGEFVVFNEENEQKLLLRFFDHLLKIKPSIMVTYNGDFLLFYTKEVMLILIREFASPDEEMKKIVLEVY
;
A
#
# COMPACT_ATOMS: atom_id res chain seq x y z
N MET A 1 -1.92 8.36 5.41
CA MET A 1 -2.06 8.12 3.96
C MET A 1 -1.53 6.72 3.68
N ILE A 2 -2.05 6.03 2.67
CA ILE A 2 -1.52 4.72 2.21
C ILE A 2 -1.29 4.82 0.72
N PHE A 3 -0.07 4.51 0.29
CA PHE A 3 0.33 4.49 -1.11
C PHE A 3 0.67 3.05 -1.50
N TYR A 4 0.16 2.59 -2.63
CA TYR A 4 0.39 1.24 -3.12
C TYR A 4 0.21 1.17 -4.63
N MET A 5 0.78 0.14 -5.26
CA MET A 5 0.65 -0.13 -6.68
C MET A 5 0.14 -1.56 -6.89
N ILE A 6 -0.65 -1.75 -7.94
CA ILE A 6 -1.17 -3.05 -8.37
C ILE A 6 -0.96 -3.12 -9.88
N ASP A 7 -0.13 -4.05 -10.35
CA ASP A 7 0.16 -4.28 -11.77
C ASP A 7 0.47 -3.01 -12.57
N GLY A 8 1.26 -2.10 -11.97
CA GLY A 8 1.66 -0.82 -12.58
C GLY A 8 0.66 0.34 -12.37
N SER A 9 -0.56 0.06 -11.89
CA SER A 9 -1.53 1.10 -11.55
C SER A 9 -1.29 1.61 -10.13
N GLY A 10 -1.18 2.92 -9.98
CA GLY A 10 -0.92 3.59 -8.71
C GLY A 10 -2.20 3.96 -7.96
N PHE A 11 -2.17 3.81 -6.64
CA PHE A 11 -3.28 4.21 -5.77
C PHE A 11 -2.76 4.95 -4.54
N LEU A 12 -3.44 6.04 -4.20
CA LEU A 12 -3.19 6.81 -2.99
C LEU A 12 -4.49 6.99 -2.22
N ILE A 13 -4.53 6.53 -0.97
CA ILE A 13 -5.65 6.80 -0.05
C ILE A 13 -5.20 7.84 0.98
N VAL A 14 -5.96 8.93 1.07
CA VAL A 14 -5.67 10.11 1.89
C VAL A 14 -6.67 10.17 3.04
N ASN A 15 -6.20 10.55 4.23
CA ASN A 15 -7.05 10.87 5.38
C ASN A 15 -7.24 12.39 5.47
N ARG A 16 -8.47 12.86 5.26
CA ARG A 16 -8.85 14.28 5.24
C ARG A 16 -8.89 14.95 6.62
N GLN A 17 -8.77 14.19 7.72
CA GLN A 17 -8.52 14.76 9.05
C GLN A 17 -7.10 15.32 9.19
N ILE A 18 -6.16 14.83 8.37
CA ILE A 18 -4.74 15.21 8.44
C ILE A 18 -4.37 16.13 7.27
N ILE A 19 -4.83 15.78 6.06
CA ILE A 19 -4.58 16.58 4.86
C ILE A 19 -5.78 17.51 4.67
N TYR A 20 -5.53 18.82 4.51
CA TYR A 20 -6.57 19.85 4.48
C TYR A 20 -7.29 20.01 3.13
N GLU A 21 -6.65 19.64 2.02
CA GLU A 21 -7.24 19.71 0.67
C GLU A 21 -7.36 18.35 -0.01
N ASP A 22 -8.34 18.24 -0.92
CA ASP A 22 -8.51 17.06 -1.76
C ASP A 22 -7.32 16.98 -2.71
N ILE A 23 -6.71 15.80 -2.78
CA ILE A 23 -5.67 15.51 -3.75
C ILE A 23 -6.36 14.95 -5.01
N VAL A 24 -6.07 15.55 -6.17
CA VAL A 24 -6.57 15.08 -7.47
C VAL A 24 -5.72 13.93 -8.00
N ASN A 25 -6.28 13.13 -8.91
CA ASN A 25 -5.51 12.12 -9.65
C ASN A 25 -4.32 12.79 -10.36
N PHE A 26 -3.18 12.11 -10.36
CA PHE A 26 -1.94 12.64 -10.91
C PHE A 26 -1.09 11.56 -11.56
N GLU A 27 -0.09 11.97 -12.31
CA GLU A 27 0.92 11.09 -12.89
C GLU A 27 2.28 11.37 -12.26
N TYR A 28 3.03 10.32 -11.93
CA TYR A 28 4.41 10.40 -11.50
C TYR A 28 5.23 9.31 -12.19
N THR A 29 5.98 9.73 -13.22
CA THR A 29 6.80 8.86 -14.07
C THR A 29 8.27 9.28 -13.93
N PRO A 30 9.01 8.82 -12.91
CA PRO A 30 10.38 9.27 -12.63
C PRO A 30 11.39 8.80 -13.69
N LYS A 31 11.09 7.69 -14.37
CA LYS A 31 11.79 7.22 -15.56
C LYS A 31 10.78 6.70 -16.58
N PRO A 32 11.12 6.67 -17.88
CA PRO A 32 10.23 6.13 -18.90
C PRO A 32 9.78 4.68 -18.65
N GLU A 33 10.62 3.87 -17.99
CA GLU A 33 10.27 2.49 -17.63
C GLU A 33 9.31 2.37 -16.42
N PHE A 34 9.16 3.43 -15.64
CA PHE A 34 8.39 3.45 -14.40
C PHE A 34 7.19 4.39 -14.53
N VAL A 35 6.26 4.03 -15.42
CA VAL A 35 5.00 4.74 -15.60
C VAL A 35 4.14 4.58 -14.35
N GLY A 36 3.62 5.68 -13.82
CA GLY A 36 2.80 5.67 -12.61
C GLY A 36 1.64 6.65 -12.72
N GLU A 37 0.50 6.17 -13.19
CA GLU A 37 -0.77 6.90 -13.06
C GLU A 37 -1.41 6.59 -11.71
N PHE A 38 -1.78 7.63 -10.96
CA PHE A 38 -2.30 7.52 -9.60
C PHE A 38 -3.76 7.93 -9.52
N VAL A 39 -4.58 6.97 -9.09
CA VAL A 39 -5.95 7.23 -8.64
C VAL A 39 -5.92 7.55 -7.15
N VAL A 40 -6.54 8.68 -6.79
CA VAL A 40 -6.54 9.19 -5.43
C VAL A 40 -7.92 9.03 -4.80
N PHE A 41 -7.95 8.51 -3.58
CA PHE A 41 -9.14 8.39 -2.74
C PHE A 41 -9.00 9.30 -1.52
N ASN A 42 -9.79 10.37 -1.50
CA ASN A 42 -9.87 11.31 -0.38
C ASN A 42 -10.91 10.81 0.62
N GLU A 43 -10.47 10.12 1.68
CA GLU A 43 -11.36 9.53 2.68
C GLU A 43 -11.50 10.44 3.90
N GLU A 44 -12.73 10.51 4.44
CA GLU A 44 -13.11 11.45 5.51
C GLU A 44 -12.24 11.32 6.77
N ASN A 45 -11.83 10.10 7.12
CA ASN A 45 -11.09 9.79 8.34
C ASN A 45 -10.24 8.52 8.20
N GLU A 46 -9.49 8.19 9.26
CA GLU A 46 -8.61 7.02 9.30
C GLU A 46 -9.37 5.69 9.12
N GLN A 47 -10.54 5.55 9.75
CA GLN A 47 -11.36 4.34 9.62
C GLN A 47 -11.79 4.09 8.17
N LYS A 48 -12.25 5.14 7.47
CA LYS A 48 -12.65 5.04 6.06
C LYS A 48 -11.47 4.74 5.15
N LEU A 49 -10.30 5.32 5.45
CA LEU A 49 -9.05 5.00 4.76
C LEU A 49 -8.68 3.52 4.89
N LEU A 50 -8.73 2.95 6.11
CA LEU A 50 -8.42 1.54 6.34
C LEU A 50 -9.45 0.62 5.66
N LEU A 51 -10.74 0.93 5.77
CA LEU A 51 -11.79 0.17 5.11
C LEU A 51 -11.61 0.15 3.59
N ARG A 52 -11.31 1.31 2.98
CA ARG A 52 -11.01 1.40 1.54
C ARG A 52 -9.85 0.49 1.15
N PHE A 53 -8.78 0.50 1.92
CA PHE A 53 -7.59 -0.30 1.66
C PHE A 53 -7.93 -1.80 1.72
N PHE A 54 -8.56 -2.27 2.80
CA PHE A 54 -8.95 -3.67 2.94
C PHE A 54 -9.99 -4.11 1.90
N ASP A 55 -10.98 -3.26 1.59
CA ASP A 55 -11.95 -3.54 0.53
C ASP A 55 -11.27 -3.75 -0.82
N HIS A 56 -10.23 -2.97 -1.11
CA HIS A 56 -9.47 -3.12 -2.36
C HIS A 56 -8.64 -4.40 -2.35
N LEU A 57 -7.97 -4.71 -1.24
CA LEU A 57 -7.22 -5.95 -1.07
C LEU A 57 -8.11 -7.19 -1.20
N LEU A 58 -9.31 -7.19 -0.62
CA LEU A 58 -10.26 -8.30 -0.69
C LEU A 58 -10.82 -8.51 -2.10
N LYS A 59 -10.95 -7.44 -2.89
CA LYS A 59 -11.35 -7.51 -4.30
C LYS A 59 -10.25 -8.07 -5.19
N ILE A 60 -9.02 -7.60 -4.98
CA ILE A 60 -7.87 -7.96 -5.82
C ILE A 60 -7.29 -9.32 -5.45
N LYS A 61 -7.30 -9.66 -4.15
CA LYS A 61 -6.71 -10.89 -3.59
C LYS A 61 -5.27 -11.12 -4.09
N PRO A 62 -4.36 -10.17 -3.84
CA PRO A 62 -3.01 -10.28 -4.38
C PRO A 62 -2.30 -11.50 -3.77
N SER A 63 -1.62 -12.27 -4.62
CA SER A 63 -0.82 -13.41 -4.18
C SER A 63 0.52 -12.98 -3.57
N ILE A 64 0.99 -11.77 -3.89
CA ILE A 64 2.26 -11.22 -3.44
C ILE A 64 2.03 -9.79 -2.98
N MET A 65 2.50 -9.47 -1.78
CA MET A 65 2.57 -8.10 -1.27
C MET A 65 4.01 -7.78 -0.93
N VAL A 66 4.49 -6.63 -1.41
CA VAL A 66 5.86 -6.17 -1.18
C VAL A 66 5.79 -4.85 -0.43
N THR A 67 6.63 -4.72 0.60
CA THR A 67 6.80 -3.47 1.35
C THR A 67 8.29 -3.21 1.55
N TYR A 68 8.66 -1.95 1.72
CA TYR A 68 10.01 -1.57 2.12
C TYR A 68 10.04 -1.36 3.63
N ASN A 69 10.84 -2.15 4.36
CA ASN A 69 10.97 -2.10 5.82
C ASN A 69 9.66 -2.28 6.61
N GLY A 70 8.65 -2.95 6.04
CA GLY A 70 7.37 -3.16 6.71
C GLY A 70 7.50 -3.89 8.05
N ASP A 71 8.39 -4.88 8.13
CA ASP A 71 8.61 -5.69 9.34
C ASP A 71 9.22 -4.88 10.51
N PHE A 72 9.95 -3.80 10.22
CA PHE A 72 10.64 -2.97 11.22
C PHE A 72 9.86 -1.73 11.64
N LEU A 73 8.93 -1.25 10.80
CA LEU A 73 7.98 -0.23 11.19
C LEU A 73 6.98 -0.90 12.15
N LEU A 74 7.29 -0.90 13.45
CA LEU A 74 6.64 -1.77 14.44
C LEU A 74 5.56 -1.09 15.28
N PHE A 75 5.37 0.24 15.20
CA PHE A 75 4.52 0.94 16.17
C PHE A 75 3.08 1.23 15.70
N TYR A 76 2.82 1.45 14.41
CA TYR A 76 1.47 1.71 13.87
C TYR A 76 0.95 0.60 12.95
N THR A 77 1.86 -0.19 12.40
CA THR A 77 1.61 -1.22 11.37
C THR A 77 1.50 -2.62 11.95
N LYS A 78 1.83 -2.86 13.22
CA LYS A 78 1.89 -4.21 13.80
C LYS A 78 0.54 -4.93 13.80
N GLU A 79 -0.53 -4.28 14.25
CA GLU A 79 -1.87 -4.90 14.24
C GLU A 79 -2.40 -5.12 12.82
N VAL A 80 -2.14 -4.16 11.92
CA VAL A 80 -2.52 -4.24 10.50
C VAL A 80 -1.72 -5.33 9.77
N MET A 81 -0.41 -5.41 10.01
CA MET A 81 0.45 -6.45 9.45
C MET A 81 0.16 -7.82 10.04
N LEU A 82 -0.20 -7.94 11.32
CA LEU A 82 -0.64 -9.22 11.89
C LEU A 82 -1.90 -9.74 11.20
N ILE A 83 -2.87 -8.87 10.90
CA ILE A 83 -4.06 -9.24 10.11
C ILE A 83 -3.63 -9.66 8.69
N LEU A 84 -2.76 -8.89 8.03
CA LEU A 84 -2.32 -9.22 6.67
C LEU A 84 -1.50 -10.52 6.61
N ILE A 85 -0.55 -10.73 7.53
CA ILE A 85 0.28 -11.95 7.61
C ILE A 85 -0.59 -13.16 7.93
N ARG A 86 -1.59 -13.02 8.81
CA ARG A 86 -2.52 -14.09 9.16
C ARG A 86 -3.41 -14.48 7.99
N GLU A 87 -3.93 -13.50 7.25
CA GLU A 87 -4.92 -13.73 6.19
C GLU A 87 -4.27 -13.98 4.81
N PHE A 88 -3.01 -13.59 4.60
CA PHE A 88 -2.32 -13.63 3.30
C PHE A 88 -0.91 -14.26 3.37
N ALA A 89 -0.72 -15.32 4.17
CA ALA A 89 0.57 -16.00 4.31
C ALA A 89 1.22 -16.34 2.95
N SER A 90 2.35 -15.69 2.63
CA SER A 90 3.21 -16.08 1.50
C SER A 90 4.26 -17.11 1.99
N PRO A 91 4.39 -18.29 1.35
CA PRO A 91 5.11 -19.42 1.91
C PRO A 91 6.60 -19.52 1.53
N ASP A 92 7.22 -18.56 0.83
CA ASP A 92 8.57 -18.78 0.28
C ASP A 92 9.69 -17.95 0.93
N GLU A 93 10.64 -18.66 1.55
CA GLU A 93 11.91 -18.15 2.07
C GLU A 93 12.77 -17.48 0.98
N GLU A 94 12.53 -17.78 -0.30
CA GLU A 94 13.19 -17.09 -1.44
C GLU A 94 12.79 -15.62 -1.58
N MET A 95 11.54 -15.24 -1.24
CA MET A 95 11.12 -13.83 -1.31
C MET A 95 11.81 -12.94 -0.27
N LYS A 96 12.25 -13.51 0.87
CA LYS A 96 13.00 -12.77 1.89
C LYS A 96 14.35 -12.29 1.38
N LYS A 97 14.97 -12.98 0.41
CA LYS A 97 16.24 -12.56 -0.19
C LYS A 97 16.10 -11.33 -1.08
N ILE A 98 14.98 -11.17 -1.79
CA ILE A 98 14.78 -10.04 -2.72
C ILE A 98 14.48 -8.74 -1.94
N VAL A 99 13.82 -8.83 -0.78
CA VAL A 99 13.47 -7.66 0.06
C VAL A 99 14.68 -7.12 0.84
N LEU A 100 15.71 -7.94 1.11
CA LEU A 100 16.88 -7.55 1.91
C LEU A 100 18.08 -7.03 1.11
N GLU A 101 18.04 -7.02 -0.23
CA GLU A 101 19.16 -6.53 -1.07
C GLU A 101 19.04 -5.07 -1.53
N VAL A 102 18.05 -4.32 -1.05
CA VAL A 102 18.02 -2.86 -1.23
C VAL A 102 18.53 -2.20 0.06
N TYR A 103 19.85 -2.26 0.21
CA TYR A 103 20.77 -1.55 1.13
C TYR A 103 20.28 -1.07 2.51
#